data_AF-A0AB73ILS6-F1
#
_entry.id   AF-A0AB73ILS6-F1
#
_cell.length_a   1.000
_cell.length_b   1.000
_cell.length_c   1.000
_cell.angle_alpha   90.00
_cell.angle_beta   90.00
_cell.angle_gamma   90.00
#
_symmetry.space_group_name_H-M   'P 1'
#
loop_
_entity.id
_entity.type
_entity.pdbx_description
1 polymer ?
#
loop_
_entity_poly.entity_id
_entity_poly.type
_entity_poly.pdbx_seq_one_letter_code
_entity_poly.pdbx_strand_id
1 'polypeptide(L)'
;MAALLIETANIYCRFMEAEKLIGNLSRISETGSAHSVELIKRLADLCPQKPNARRCIADCLASMHNSIALSEQLQRTATTLMLSPANLRLRYHCSLTASGDQIASFEIAIRQLENLAIVFQAHAKEQQFIRERAEQLIRCLQNTSSWEDI
;
A
#
# COMPACT_ATOMS: atom_id res chain seq x y z
N MET A 1 35.49 16.51 8.13
CA MET A 1 34.31 17.41 8.14
C MET A 1 33.55 17.38 6.82
N ALA A 2 34.19 17.63 5.66
CA ALA A 2 33.53 17.58 4.34
C ALA A 2 32.95 16.20 3.97
N ALA A 3 33.66 15.09 4.25
CA ALA A 3 33.18 13.74 3.97
C ALA A 3 31.89 13.38 4.74
N LEU A 4 31.81 13.78 6.02
CA LEU A 4 30.65 13.55 6.88
C LEU A 4 29.42 14.33 6.41
N LEU A 5 29.62 15.54 5.88
CA LEU A 5 28.57 16.36 5.30
C LEU A 5 28.01 15.73 4.01
N ILE A 6 28.88 15.20 3.14
CA ILE A 6 28.47 14.50 1.92
C ILE A 6 27.66 13.24 2.26
N GLU A 7 28.12 12.46 3.23
CA GLU A 7 27.43 11.24 3.69
C GLU A 7 26.04 11.57 4.29
N THR A 8 25.96 12.60 5.12
CA THR A 8 24.69 13.08 5.69
C THR A 8 23.73 13.60 4.61
N ALA A 9 24.25 14.28 3.58
CA ALA A 9 23.45 14.74 2.45
C ALA A 9 22.90 13.58 1.59
N ASN A 10 23.72 12.54 1.35
CA ASN A 10 23.27 11.35 0.63
C ASN A 10 22.17 10.60 1.39
N ILE A 11 22.32 10.47 2.71
CA ILE A 11 21.31 9.89 3.61
C ILE A 11 20.00 10.68 3.53
N TYR A 12 20.08 12.02 3.53
CA TYR A 12 18.91 12.87 3.37
C TYR A 12 18.20 12.68 2.03
N CYS A 13 18.94 12.63 0.92
CA CYS A 13 18.36 12.40 -0.40
C CYS A 13 17.57 11.08 -0.45
N ARG A 14 18.17 9.99 0.06
CA ARG A 14 17.49 8.68 0.15
C ARG A 14 16.24 8.71 1.02
N PHE A 15 16.32 9.42 2.15
CA PHE A 15 15.16 9.63 3.02
C PHE A 15 14.01 10.33 2.28
N MET A 16 14.31 11.42 1.56
CA MET A 16 13.31 12.18 0.80
C MET A 16 12.69 11.36 -0.33
N GLU A 17 13.49 10.54 -1.02
CA GLU A 17 13.00 9.63 -2.06
C GLU A 17 12.07 8.55 -1.50
N ALA A 18 12.45 7.91 -0.39
CA ALA A 18 11.63 6.91 0.28
C ALA A 18 10.31 7.50 0.78
N GLU A 19 10.34 8.70 1.36
CA GLU A 19 9.14 9.41 1.80
C GLU A 19 8.19 9.72 0.63
N LYS A 20 8.73 10.26 -0.47
CA LYS A 20 7.96 10.56 -1.68
C LYS A 20 7.33 9.29 -2.25
N LEU A 21 8.07 8.18 -2.26
CA LEU A 21 7.59 6.89 -2.74
C LEU A 21 6.43 6.38 -1.86
N ILE A 22 6.57 6.43 -0.53
CA ILE A 22 5.49 6.03 0.39
C ILE A 22 4.27 6.93 0.22
N GLY A 23 4.46 8.24 0.08
CA GLY A 23 3.36 9.19 -0.16
C GLY A 23 2.58 8.87 -1.44
N ASN A 24 3.29 8.55 -2.53
CA ASN A 24 2.68 8.15 -3.79
C ASN A 24 1.93 6.81 -3.67
N LEU A 25 2.57 5.80 -3.06
CA LEU A 25 1.95 4.49 -2.88
C LEU A 25 0.73 4.54 -1.95
N SER A 26 0.76 5.37 -0.91
CA SER A 26 -0.38 5.58 0.00
C SER A 26 -1.59 6.14 -0.76
N ARG A 27 -1.40 7.15 -1.64
CA ARG A 27 -2.48 7.69 -2.48
C ARG A 27 -3.03 6.66 -3.46
N ILE A 28 -2.17 5.84 -4.05
CA ILE A 28 -2.59 4.74 -4.92
C ILE A 28 -3.45 3.73 -4.12
N SER A 29 -3.05 3.43 -2.87
CA SER A 29 -3.80 2.55 -1.97
C SER A 29 -5.17 3.11 -1.60
N GLU A 30 -5.28 4.42 -1.33
CA GLU A 30 -6.55 5.10 -1.03
C GLU A 30 -7.52 5.10 -2.23
N THR A 31 -7.00 5.43 -3.41
CA THR A 31 -7.82 5.42 -4.63
C THR A 31 -8.22 4.01 -5.02
N GLY A 32 -7.32 3.04 -4.82
CA GLY A 32 -7.57 1.60 -4.99
C GLY A 32 -8.64 1.06 -4.03
N SER A 33 -8.64 1.48 -2.76
CA SER A 33 -9.62 1.03 -1.78
C SER A 33 -11.03 1.54 -2.09
N ALA A 34 -11.18 2.80 -2.49
CA ALA A 34 -12.48 3.37 -2.89
C ALA A 34 -13.10 2.62 -4.08
N HIS A 35 -12.28 2.29 -5.08
CA HIS A 35 -12.73 1.51 -6.23
C HIS A 35 -13.03 0.05 -5.86
N SER A 36 -12.24 -0.54 -4.96
CA SER A 36 -12.49 -1.89 -4.44
C SER A 36 -13.81 -1.97 -3.67
N VAL A 37 -14.17 -0.95 -2.90
CA VAL A 37 -15.48 -0.88 -2.22
C VAL A 37 -16.64 -0.85 -3.22
N GLU A 38 -16.50 -0.11 -4.32
CA GLU A 38 -17.52 -0.09 -5.37
C GLU A 38 -17.70 -1.47 -6.04
N LEU A 39 -16.59 -2.14 -6.35
CA LEU A 39 -16.60 -3.50 -6.91
C LEU A 39 -17.18 -4.53 -5.93
N ILE A 40 -16.89 -4.42 -4.63
CA ILE A 40 -17.53 -5.23 -3.58
C ILE A 40 -19.05 -5.07 -3.62
N LYS A 41 -19.55 -3.83 -3.70
CA LYS A 41 -21.00 -3.57 -3.77
C LYS A 41 -21.61 -4.22 -5.00
N ARG A 42 -21.01 -4.04 -6.17
CA ARG A 42 -21.47 -4.67 -7.43
C ARG A 42 -21.48 -6.20 -7.35
N LEU A 43 -20.45 -6.81 -6.79
CA LEU A 43 -20.38 -8.26 -6.58
C LEU A 43 -21.45 -8.74 -5.58
N ALA A 44 -21.68 -8.00 -4.50
CA ALA A 44 -22.72 -8.29 -3.53
C ALA A 44 -24.12 -8.22 -4.17
N ASP A 45 -24.37 -7.23 -5.04
CA ASP A 45 -25.66 -7.07 -5.75
C ASP A 45 -25.92 -8.20 -6.76
N LEU A 46 -24.86 -8.77 -7.36
CA LEU A 46 -24.96 -9.91 -8.28
C LEU A 46 -25.15 -11.26 -7.55
N CYS A 47 -24.79 -11.35 -6.27
CA CYS A 47 -24.82 -12.59 -5.47
C CYS A 47 -26.23 -13.21 -5.30
N PRO A 48 -27.31 -12.43 -5.05
CA PRO A 48 -28.68 -12.95 -5.00
C PRO A 48 -29.18 -13.49 -6.34
N GLN A 49 -28.65 -12.97 -7.45
CA GLN A 49 -29.15 -13.25 -8.80
C GLN A 49 -28.53 -14.51 -9.44
N LYS A 50 -27.42 -15.01 -8.89
CA LYS A 50 -26.65 -16.13 -9.45
C LYS A 50 -26.29 -17.16 -8.37
N PRO A 51 -27.23 -18.05 -7.97
CA PRO A 51 -27.04 -19.00 -6.87
C PRO A 51 -25.82 -19.92 -7.02
N ASN A 52 -25.49 -20.34 -8.24
CA ASN A 52 -24.35 -21.23 -8.52
C ASN A 52 -22.99 -20.53 -8.41
N ALA A 53 -22.97 -19.19 -8.52
CA ALA A 53 -21.74 -18.39 -8.42
C ALA A 53 -21.42 -17.87 -7.00
N ARG A 54 -22.28 -18.17 -6.01
CA ARG A 54 -22.17 -17.61 -4.65
C ARG A 54 -20.82 -17.85 -3.99
N ARG A 55 -20.24 -19.04 -4.16
CA ARG A 55 -18.95 -19.39 -3.54
C ARG A 55 -17.80 -18.56 -4.13
N CYS A 56 -17.73 -18.46 -5.46
CA CYS A 56 -16.72 -17.65 -6.13
C CYS A 56 -16.84 -16.16 -5.79
N ILE A 57 -18.08 -15.65 -5.71
CA ILE A 57 -18.34 -14.27 -5.28
C ILE A 57 -17.91 -14.07 -3.82
N ALA A 58 -18.26 -14.99 -2.91
CA ALA A 58 -17.89 -14.90 -1.50
C ALA A 58 -16.37 -14.92 -1.30
N ASP A 59 -15.64 -15.79 -2.01
CA ASP A 59 -14.18 -15.86 -1.93
C ASP A 59 -13.54 -14.56 -2.45
N CYS A 60 -14.08 -13.98 -3.53
CA CYS A 60 -13.62 -12.71 -4.09
C CYS A 60 -13.88 -11.55 -3.12
N LEU A 61 -15.08 -11.48 -2.52
CA LEU A 61 -15.45 -10.48 -1.52
C LEU A 61 -14.56 -10.56 -0.27
N ALA A 62 -14.28 -11.77 0.22
CA ALA A 62 -13.40 -11.97 1.37
C ALA A 62 -11.97 -11.51 1.08
N SER A 63 -11.44 -11.84 -0.11
CA SER A 63 -10.11 -11.41 -0.54
C SER A 63 -10.01 -9.88 -0.66
N MET A 64 -11.02 -9.23 -1.24
CA MET A 64 -11.08 -7.77 -1.34
C MET A 64 -11.15 -7.09 0.03
N HIS A 65 -11.97 -7.62 0.95
CA HIS A 65 -12.13 -7.05 2.28
C HIS A 65 -10.84 -7.10 3.11
N ASN A 66 -10.14 -8.23 3.07
CA ASN A 66 -8.83 -8.39 3.71
C ASN A 66 -7.79 -7.42 3.13
N SER A 67 -7.82 -7.22 1.81
CA SER A 67 -6.91 -6.29 1.12
C SER A 67 -7.14 -4.84 1.56
N ILE A 68 -8.41 -4.40 1.71
CA ILE A 68 -8.74 -3.06 2.21
C ILE A 68 -8.25 -2.86 3.65
N ALA A 69 -8.49 -3.83 4.55
CA ALA A 69 -8.05 -3.73 5.94
C ALA A 69 -6.52 -3.62 6.07
N LEU A 70 -5.79 -4.42 5.27
CA LEU A 70 -4.33 -4.36 5.22
C LEU A 70 -3.83 -2.99 4.71
N SER A 71 -4.47 -2.43 3.68
CA SER A 71 -4.18 -1.09 3.16
C SER A 71 -4.25 -0.02 4.25
N GLU A 72 -5.34 -0.01 5.03
CA GLU A 72 -5.51 0.96 6.11
C GLU A 72 -4.42 0.82 7.19
N GLN A 73 -4.06 -0.40 7.55
CA GLN A 73 -3.03 -0.66 8.55
C GLN A 73 -1.64 -0.21 8.05
N LEU A 74 -1.30 -0.50 6.80
CA LEU A 74 -0.05 -0.04 6.19
C LEU A 74 0.01 1.49 6.18
N GLN A 75 -1.10 2.16 5.88
CA GLN A 75 -1.18 3.62 5.86
C GLN A 75 -1.02 4.27 7.23
N ARG A 76 -1.64 3.70 8.27
CA ARG A 76 -1.42 4.15 9.65
C ARG A 76 0.03 3.96 10.06
N THR A 77 0.65 2.85 9.66
CA THR A 77 2.05 2.55 9.94
C THR A 77 2.99 3.54 9.26
N ALA A 78 2.75 3.86 7.97
CA ALA A 78 3.49 4.87 7.23
C ALA A 78 3.41 6.25 7.89
N THR A 79 2.20 6.67 8.24
CA THR A 79 1.97 7.96 8.89
C THR A 79 2.72 8.04 10.22
N THR A 80 2.62 6.99 11.04
CA THR A 80 3.33 6.91 12.33
C THR A 80 4.84 6.98 12.14
N LEU A 81 5.38 6.25 11.16
CA LEU A 81 6.81 6.24 10.91
C LEU A 81 7.29 7.61 10.41
N MET A 82 6.58 8.25 9.47
CA MET A 82 6.92 9.60 8.99
C MET A 82 6.92 10.64 10.11
N LEU A 83 6.02 10.51 11.08
CA LEU A 83 5.93 11.40 12.24
C LEU A 83 6.87 10.99 13.39
N SER A 84 7.68 9.95 13.22
CA SER A 84 8.56 9.48 14.29
C SER A 84 9.63 10.53 14.64
N PRO A 85 10.03 10.65 15.92
CA PRO A 85 11.04 11.61 16.35
C PRO A 85 12.40 11.45 15.64
N ALA A 86 12.77 10.22 15.27
CA ALA A 86 13.99 9.93 14.52
C ALA A 86 13.96 10.58 13.12
N ASN A 87 12.83 10.48 12.43
CA ASN A 87 12.63 11.04 11.10
C ASN A 87 12.53 12.57 11.12
N LEU A 88 11.84 13.13 12.12
CA LEU A 88 11.79 14.58 12.33
C LEU A 88 13.19 15.15 12.64
N ARG A 89 13.98 14.45 13.44
CA ARG A 89 15.39 14.81 13.71
C ARG A 89 16.24 14.76 12.45
N LEU A 90 16.07 13.76 11.58
CA LEU A 90 16.80 13.64 10.31
C LEU A 90 16.54 14.86 9.42
N ARG A 91 15.28 15.27 9.26
CA ARG A 91 14.89 16.48 8.52
C ARG A 91 15.52 17.76 9.07
N TYR A 92 15.68 17.84 10.39
CA TYR A 92 16.29 19.00 11.04
C TYR A 92 17.83 18.98 11.01
N HIS A 93 18.45 17.81 11.21
CA HIS A 93 19.90 17.65 11.40
C HIS A 93 20.73 17.69 10.13
N CYS A 94 20.14 17.47 8.96
CA CYS A 94 20.81 17.69 7.68
C CYS A 94 21.22 19.16 7.46
N SER A 95 20.87 20.06 8.38
CA SER A 95 21.32 21.45 8.35
C SER A 95 22.74 21.68 8.87
N LEU A 96 23.25 21.10 9.98
CA LEU A 96 24.54 21.62 10.52
C LEU A 96 25.51 20.69 11.29
N THR A 97 25.14 19.61 11.97
CA THR A 97 26.11 18.79 12.74
C THR A 97 25.55 17.41 13.08
N ALA A 98 25.87 16.38 12.30
CA ALA A 98 25.56 14.99 12.65
C ALA A 98 26.78 14.31 13.32
N SER A 99 26.58 13.57 14.41
CA SER A 99 27.58 12.63 14.95
C SER A 99 27.41 11.23 14.34
N GLY A 100 28.42 10.36 14.46
CA GLY A 100 28.36 8.99 13.93
C GLY A 100 27.16 8.17 14.43
N ASP A 101 26.80 8.30 15.72
CA ASP A 101 25.64 7.59 16.30
C ASP A 101 24.29 8.10 15.75
N GLN A 102 24.24 9.37 15.37
CA GLN A 102 23.05 9.96 14.73
C GLN A 102 22.91 9.45 13.30
N ILE A 103 24.01 9.34 12.56
CA ILE A 103 24.05 8.76 11.21
C ILE A 103 23.51 7.33 11.22
N ALA A 104 23.97 6.48 12.15
CA ALA A 104 23.47 5.10 12.27
C ALA A 104 21.97 5.05 12.58
N SER A 105 21.47 5.94 13.45
CA SER A 105 20.04 6.04 13.74
C SER A 105 19.22 6.44 12.51
N PHE A 106 19.78 7.32 11.67
CA PHE A 106 19.16 7.76 10.42
C PHE A 106 19.11 6.65 9.38
N GLU A 107 20.17 5.86 9.24
CA GLU A 107 20.18 4.70 8.35
C GLU A 107 19.12 3.67 8.72
N ILE A 108 18.92 3.42 10.03
CA ILE A 108 17.87 2.50 10.49
C ILE A 108 16.50 3.03 10.07
N ALA A 109 16.24 4.32 10.26
CA ALA A 109 14.95 4.92 9.95
C ALA A 109 14.66 4.93 8.43
N ILE A 110 15.68 5.20 7.61
CA ILE A 110 15.59 5.08 6.15
C ILE A 110 15.30 3.64 5.75
N ARG A 111 16.00 2.67 6.32
CA ARG A 111 15.78 1.26 6.01
C ARG A 111 14.36 0.80 6.37
N GLN A 112 13.80 1.33 7.45
CA GLN A 112 12.41 1.09 7.82
C GLN A 112 11.44 1.69 6.79
N LEU A 113 11.69 2.92 6.30
CA LEU A 113 10.92 3.54 5.22
C LEU A 113 11.02 2.74 3.91
N GLU A 114 12.22 2.33 3.51
CA GLU A 114 12.45 1.51 2.31
C GLU A 114 11.71 0.16 2.39
N ASN A 115 11.83 -0.54 3.52
CA ASN A 115 11.11 -1.79 3.75
C ASN A 115 9.60 -1.58 3.68
N LEU A 116 9.11 -0.50 4.27
CA LEU A 116 7.69 -0.18 4.23
C LEU A 116 7.24 0.12 2.79
N ALA A 117 8.03 0.84 2.00
CA ALA A 117 7.74 1.11 0.60
C ALA A 117 7.64 -0.18 -0.23
N ILE A 118 8.52 -1.17 0.02
CA ILE A 118 8.45 -2.50 -0.62
C ILE A 118 7.12 -3.18 -0.28
N VAL A 119 6.70 -3.15 0.98
CA VAL A 119 5.44 -3.74 1.42
C VAL A 119 4.24 -3.04 0.77
N PHE A 120 4.22 -1.71 0.73
CA PHE A 120 3.20 -0.95 0.01
C PHE A 120 3.13 -1.29 -1.47
N GLN A 121 4.28 -1.46 -2.12
CA GLN A 121 4.32 -1.80 -3.54
C GLN A 121 3.81 -3.21 -3.80
N ALA A 122 4.17 -4.19 -2.95
CA ALA A 122 3.64 -5.55 -3.04
C ALA A 122 2.12 -5.55 -2.84
N HIS A 123 1.63 -4.79 -1.86
CA HIS A 123 0.21 -4.67 -1.58
C HIS A 123 -0.57 -3.99 -2.72
N ALA A 124 -0.02 -2.93 -3.32
CA ALA A 124 -0.63 -2.27 -4.47
C ALA A 124 -0.80 -3.23 -5.67
N LYS A 125 0.18 -4.11 -5.91
CA LYS A 125 0.09 -5.16 -6.94
C LYS A 125 -0.99 -6.19 -6.61
N GLU A 126 -1.09 -6.60 -5.35
CA GLU A 126 -2.12 -7.53 -4.89
C GLU A 126 -3.53 -6.93 -5.06
N GLN A 127 -3.73 -5.67 -4.67
CA GLN A 127 -5.00 -4.96 -4.89
C GLN A 127 -5.38 -4.92 -6.37
N GLN A 128 -4.40 -4.62 -7.24
CA GLN A 128 -4.64 -4.62 -8.68
C GLN A 128 -5.06 -6.00 -9.20
N PHE A 129 -4.38 -7.07 -8.76
CA PHE A 129 -4.73 -8.44 -9.15
C PHE A 129 -6.15 -8.82 -8.69
N ILE A 130 -6.48 -8.57 -7.43
CA ILE A 130 -7.82 -8.86 -6.87
C ILE A 130 -8.89 -8.09 -7.65
N ARG A 131 -8.63 -6.82 -7.97
CA ARG A 131 -9.51 -5.99 -8.79
C ARG A 131 -9.73 -6.59 -10.18
N GLU A 132 -8.67 -6.96 -10.89
CA GLU A 132 -8.78 -7.54 -12.22
C GLU A 132 -9.61 -8.84 -12.19
N ARG A 133 -9.45 -9.68 -11.16
CA ARG A 133 -10.27 -10.87 -10.98
C ARG A 133 -11.73 -10.54 -10.68
N ALA A 134 -12.01 -9.55 -9.82
CA ALA A 134 -13.36 -9.11 -9.54
C ALA A 134 -14.06 -8.60 -10.81
N GLU A 135 -13.38 -7.79 -11.62
CA GLU A 135 -13.91 -7.27 -12.89
C GLU A 135 -14.11 -8.37 -13.93
N GLN A 136 -13.21 -9.36 -14.00
CA GLN A 136 -13.40 -10.55 -14.84
C GLN A 136 -14.61 -11.37 -14.38
N LEU A 137 -14.76 -11.59 -13.07
CA LEU A 137 -15.90 -12.32 -12.52
C LEU A 137 -17.21 -11.60 -12.81
N ILE A 138 -17.29 -10.29 -12.62
CA ILE A 138 -18.46 -9.48 -12.98
C ILE A 138 -18.80 -9.65 -14.47
N ARG A 139 -17.81 -9.53 -15.36
CA ARG A 139 -18.01 -9.71 -16.81
C ARG A 139 -18.52 -11.10 -17.14
N CYS A 140 -17.95 -12.14 -16.54
CA CYS A 140 -18.43 -13.51 -16.71
C CYS A 140 -19.89 -13.62 -16.26
N LEU A 141 -20.22 -13.16 -15.05
CA LEU A 141 -21.58 -13.24 -14.49
C LEU A 141 -22.62 -12.47 -15.31
N GLN A 142 -22.24 -11.35 -15.91
CA GLN A 142 -23.10 -10.54 -16.79
C GLN A 142 -23.31 -11.17 -18.17
N ASN A 143 -22.30 -11.86 -18.72
CA ASN A 143 -22.34 -12.42 -20.08
C ASN A 143 -22.87 -13.85 -20.15
N THR A 144 -22.85 -14.60 -19.04
CA THR A 144 -23.39 -15.98 -19.02
C THR A 144 -24.88 -15.99 -18.66
N SER A 145 -25.71 -16.23 -19.67
CA SER A 145 -27.08 -16.75 -19.53
C SER A 145 -27.12 -18.21 -19.06
N SER A 146 -26.00 -18.95 -19.06
CA SER A 146 -25.96 -20.41 -18.90
C SER A 146 -25.06 -20.91 -17.74
N TRP A 147 -25.29 -20.45 -16.51
CA TRP A 147 -24.77 -21.19 -15.33
C TRP A 147 -25.69 -22.35 -14.94
N GLU A 148 -26.57 -22.81 -15.84
CA GLU A 148 -27.52 -23.91 -15.56
C GLU A 148 -26.84 -25.29 -15.50
N ASP A 149 -25.58 -25.44 -15.95
CA ASP A 149 -24.95 -26.76 -16.13
C ASP A 149 -23.63 -27.02 -15.35
N ILE A 150 -23.29 -26.22 -14.33
CA ILE A 150 -22.13 -26.49 -13.44
C ILE A 150 -22.56 -26.35 -11.98
#